data_AF-Q2SCA3-F1
#
_entry.id   AF-Q2SCA3-F1
#
_cell.length_a   1.000
_cell.length_b   1.000
_cell.length_c   1.000
_cell.angle_alpha   90.00
_cell.angle_beta   90.00
_cell.angle_gamma   90.00
#
_symmetry.space_group_name_H-M   'P 1'
#
loop_
_entity.id
_entity.type
_entity.pdbx_description
1 polymer ?
#
loop_
_entity_poly.entity_id
_entity_poly.type
_entity_poly.pdbx_seq_one_letter_code
_entity_poly.pdbx_strand_id
1 'polypeptide(L)'
;MKPTLAIKQFVFVCITLSSGLAFAERLSMTPDFLDYFSVNPPRTTLPSASERELLERYKPRFFAAERQTLFIDFYRDYIAHGRLYDKHGVLISDDVSPETLNKFTYNPDVCFFYDGDGAATRQVAYGRVDYDNVGLEDAKTWTFLTYNLTFAYSGLPVGMPGWKSIMLNVLGDTRHWRSPDQYVAATIALDNEQRPVAVTLQQHDYLTTYILNKDLHLPEDGRILLDIARSSNELYPHSPSEQRRRAATAMTPDDAKYLIYGDDRPFLGGMDITHGQVEIEYTLIALPPDDAFYQFKGELGESHMLWDRDAPSGADYNIAPALKPKSIAMAAGYRREDDQDYLQLLQDWRDSGYGKLPDHVKTAFMRRFTEDLSAP
;
A
#
# COMPACT_ATOMS: atom_id res chain seq x y z
N MET A 1 28.18 32.54 -15.38
CA MET A 1 28.06 31.29 -16.16
C MET A 1 26.65 30.78 -16.01
N LYS A 2 25.88 30.73 -17.11
CA LYS A 2 24.52 30.18 -17.14
C LYS A 2 24.63 28.66 -17.25
N PRO A 3 24.05 27.85 -16.35
CA PRO A 3 24.03 26.42 -16.55
C PRO A 3 23.09 26.11 -17.71
N THR A 4 23.66 25.52 -18.73
CA THR A 4 23.05 25.16 -20.02
C THR A 4 21.97 24.10 -19.86
N LEU A 5 20.90 24.30 -20.62
CA LEU A 5 19.71 23.47 -20.86
C LEU A 5 19.98 21.97 -21.11
N ALA A 6 21.24 21.56 -21.29
CA ALA A 6 21.68 20.20 -21.60
C ALA A 6 21.58 19.21 -20.42
N ILE A 7 21.63 19.67 -19.16
CA ILE A 7 21.50 18.76 -17.99
C ILE A 7 20.05 18.29 -17.79
N LYS A 8 19.06 19.08 -18.22
CA LYS A 8 17.63 18.69 -18.14
C LYS A 8 17.24 17.64 -19.17
N GLN A 9 17.95 17.53 -20.29
CA GLN A 9 17.66 16.54 -21.33
C GLN A 9 18.34 15.19 -21.10
N PHE A 10 19.48 15.15 -20.39
CA PHE A 10 20.19 13.89 -20.17
C PHE A 10 19.55 13.01 -19.08
N VAL A 11 18.84 13.61 -18.12
CA VAL A 11 18.01 12.87 -17.14
C VAL A 11 16.72 12.34 -17.76
N PHE A 12 16.26 12.95 -18.87
CA PHE A 12 14.99 12.63 -19.54
C PHE A 12 15.05 11.37 -20.43
N VAL A 13 16.25 10.87 -20.75
CA VAL A 13 16.47 9.81 -21.75
C VAL A 13 16.79 8.43 -21.13
N CYS A 14 16.97 8.33 -19.81
CA CYS A 14 17.27 7.05 -19.14
C CYS A 14 16.12 6.45 -18.31
N ILE A 15 14.95 7.09 -18.29
CA ILE A 15 13.74 6.62 -17.58
C ILE A 15 12.58 6.55 -18.61
N THR A 16 12.83 5.90 -19.75
CA THR A 16 11.89 5.85 -20.88
C THR A 16 11.73 4.45 -21.46
N LEU A 17 11.99 3.41 -20.67
CA LEU A 17 11.80 2.01 -21.06
C LEU A 17 11.27 1.15 -19.89
N SER A 18 10.07 1.45 -19.41
CA SER A 18 9.19 0.47 -18.72
C SER A 18 7.72 0.90 -18.59
N SER A 19 7.39 2.15 -18.94
CA SER A 19 6.00 2.59 -19.04
C SER A 19 5.89 3.65 -20.14
N GLY A 20 5.16 3.30 -21.20
CA GLY A 20 5.01 4.13 -22.40
C GLY A 20 4.47 5.52 -22.08
N LEU A 21 5.04 6.51 -22.77
CA LEU A 21 4.56 7.89 -22.84
C LEU A 21 3.11 7.95 -23.36
N ALA A 22 2.17 8.00 -22.42
CA ALA A 22 0.89 8.66 -22.54
C ALA A 22 0.81 9.68 -21.40
N PHE A 23 0.02 10.75 -21.54
CA PHE A 23 -0.45 11.46 -20.34
C PHE A 23 -0.94 10.41 -19.35
N ALA A 24 -0.36 10.36 -18.15
CA ALA A 24 -0.50 9.27 -17.20
C ALA A 24 -1.97 8.84 -17.11
N GLU A 25 -2.31 7.70 -17.73
CA GLU A 25 -3.63 7.11 -17.53
C GLU A 25 -3.74 6.80 -16.04
N ARG A 26 -4.77 7.34 -15.39
CA ARG A 26 -5.03 7.07 -13.97
C ARG A 26 -5.04 5.56 -13.77
N LEU A 27 -4.32 5.07 -12.77
CA LEU A 27 -4.14 3.63 -12.54
C LEU A 27 -5.50 2.90 -12.46
N SER A 28 -6.47 3.54 -11.81
CA SER A 28 -7.87 3.10 -11.68
C SER A 28 -8.64 2.94 -13.00
N MET A 29 -8.14 3.53 -14.08
CA MET A 29 -8.73 3.56 -15.42
C MET A 29 -8.00 2.69 -16.43
N THR A 30 -6.95 1.99 -16.03
CA THR A 30 -6.30 1.02 -16.92
C THR A 30 -7.26 -0.15 -17.21
N PRO A 31 -7.22 -0.74 -18.42
CA PRO A 31 -8.13 -1.82 -18.81
C PRO A 31 -8.16 -2.99 -17.81
N ASP A 32 -7.01 -3.38 -17.27
CA ASP A 32 -6.91 -4.51 -16.34
C ASP A 32 -7.68 -4.27 -15.02
N PHE A 33 -7.69 -3.03 -14.52
CA PHE A 33 -8.46 -2.66 -13.33
C PHE A 33 -9.96 -2.62 -13.61
N LEU A 34 -10.35 -2.07 -14.76
CA LEU A 34 -11.75 -2.01 -15.19
C LEU A 34 -12.30 -3.43 -15.38
N ASP A 35 -11.55 -4.31 -16.03
CA ASP A 35 -11.91 -5.71 -16.23
C ASP A 35 -12.05 -6.44 -14.89
N TYR A 36 -11.07 -6.30 -13.99
CA TYR A 36 -11.11 -6.98 -12.68
C TYR A 36 -12.35 -6.60 -11.87
N PHE A 37 -12.61 -5.30 -11.68
CA PHE A 37 -13.75 -4.85 -10.87
C PHE A 37 -15.11 -5.01 -11.56
N SER A 38 -15.14 -5.16 -12.88
CA SER A 38 -16.38 -5.54 -13.58
C SER A 38 -16.81 -6.98 -13.26
N VAL A 39 -15.83 -7.88 -13.10
CA VAL A 39 -16.05 -9.30 -12.76
C VAL A 39 -16.18 -9.51 -11.26
N ASN A 40 -15.49 -8.69 -10.46
CA ASN A 40 -15.44 -8.78 -9.00
C ASN A 40 -15.90 -7.46 -8.36
N PRO A 41 -17.19 -7.10 -8.49
CA PRO A 41 -17.69 -5.86 -7.91
C PRO A 41 -17.54 -5.89 -6.38
N PRO A 42 -17.09 -4.78 -5.76
CA PRO A 42 -16.98 -4.71 -4.31
C PRO A 42 -18.35 -4.86 -3.65
N ARG A 43 -18.38 -5.44 -2.45
CA ARG A 43 -19.62 -5.54 -1.67
C ARG A 43 -20.08 -4.13 -1.26
N THR A 44 -21.39 -3.90 -1.32
CA THR A 44 -22.02 -2.63 -0.92
C THR A 44 -22.48 -2.60 0.54
N THR A 45 -22.28 -3.72 1.25
CA THR A 45 -22.76 -3.89 2.62
C THR A 45 -21.60 -3.76 3.61
N LEU A 46 -21.91 -3.14 4.75
CA LEU A 46 -21.01 -3.12 5.90
C LEU A 46 -20.70 -4.55 6.36
N PRO A 47 -19.52 -4.78 6.96
CA PRO A 47 -19.23 -6.00 7.68
C PRO A 47 -20.32 -6.31 8.72
N SER A 48 -20.76 -7.57 8.74
CA SER A 48 -21.69 -8.14 9.70
C SER A 48 -21.18 -8.05 11.15
N ALA A 49 -22.03 -8.39 12.13
CA ALA A 49 -21.63 -8.36 13.53
C ALA A 49 -20.45 -9.32 13.82
N SER A 50 -20.46 -10.53 13.28
CA SER A 50 -19.38 -11.51 13.43
C SER A 50 -18.10 -11.06 12.71
N GLU A 51 -18.22 -10.46 11.53
CA GLU A 51 -17.05 -9.89 10.82
C GLU A 51 -16.41 -8.74 11.61
N ARG A 52 -17.22 -7.86 12.21
CA ARG A 52 -16.72 -6.79 13.09
C ARG A 52 -16.08 -7.33 14.36
N GLU A 53 -16.61 -8.41 14.93
CA GLU A 53 -15.98 -9.07 16.08
C GLU A 53 -14.60 -9.62 15.73
N LEU A 54 -14.43 -10.21 14.53
CA LEU A 54 -13.12 -10.66 14.06
C LEU A 54 -12.13 -9.50 13.89
N LEU A 55 -12.57 -8.39 13.30
CA LEU A 55 -11.75 -7.19 13.16
C LEU A 55 -11.31 -6.61 14.51
N GLU A 56 -12.21 -6.56 15.50
CA GLU A 56 -11.86 -6.08 16.84
C GLU A 56 -10.94 -7.05 17.58
N ARG A 57 -11.20 -8.36 17.49
CA ARG A 57 -10.41 -9.41 18.15
C ARG A 57 -8.96 -9.41 17.68
N TYR A 58 -8.74 -9.30 16.37
CA TYR A 58 -7.40 -9.37 15.76
C TYR A 58 -6.85 -8.00 15.36
N LYS A 59 -7.41 -6.92 15.92
CA LYS A 59 -6.95 -5.55 15.73
C LYS A 59 -5.44 -5.43 16.00
N PRO A 60 -4.61 -5.02 15.03
CA PRO A 60 -3.19 -4.81 15.25
C PRO A 60 -2.87 -3.84 16.41
N ARG A 61 -1.64 -3.94 16.91
CA ARG A 61 -1.07 -2.95 17.82
C ARG A 61 -0.02 -2.19 17.05
N PHE A 62 -0.32 -0.93 16.73
CA PHE A 62 0.60 -0.08 15.99
C PHE A 62 1.51 0.66 16.97
N PHE A 63 2.79 0.75 16.63
CA PHE A 63 3.80 1.45 17.38
C PHE A 63 4.46 2.51 16.50
N ALA A 64 4.88 3.62 17.10
CA ALA A 64 5.62 4.66 16.41
C ALA A 64 6.72 5.24 17.30
N ALA A 65 7.64 5.99 16.69
CA ALA A 65 8.60 6.77 17.44
C ALA A 65 7.91 7.91 18.19
N GLU A 66 8.48 8.34 19.31
CA GLU A 66 7.96 9.51 20.01
C GLU A 66 7.93 10.73 19.08
N ARG A 67 6.81 11.47 19.09
CA ARG A 67 6.58 12.69 18.29
C ARG A 67 6.57 12.47 16.76
N GLN A 68 6.49 11.23 16.30
CA GLN A 68 6.25 10.92 14.89
C GLN A 68 4.83 11.38 14.48
N THR A 69 4.69 11.84 13.24
CA THR A 69 3.37 12.06 12.64
C THR A 69 2.61 10.74 12.55
N LEU A 70 1.37 10.73 13.01
CA LEU A 70 0.53 9.53 13.04
C LEU A 70 -0.51 9.59 11.93
N PHE A 71 -1.13 8.43 11.68
CA PHE A 71 -2.29 8.34 10.82
C PHE A 71 -3.49 9.08 11.42
N ILE A 72 -4.43 9.45 10.55
CA ILE A 72 -5.55 10.35 10.81
C ILE A 72 -6.87 9.70 10.39
N ASP A 73 -8.00 10.33 10.76
CA ASP A 73 -9.31 9.97 10.21
C ASP A 73 -9.44 10.47 8.77
N PHE A 74 -9.55 9.55 7.80
CA PHE A 74 -9.69 9.90 6.38
C PHE A 74 -10.87 10.85 6.15
N TYR A 75 -12.01 10.60 6.77
CA TYR A 75 -13.18 11.42 6.51
C TYR A 75 -13.15 12.74 7.28
N ARG A 76 -12.81 12.68 8.57
CA ARG A 76 -12.91 13.86 9.45
C ARG A 76 -11.70 14.78 9.37
N ASP A 77 -10.50 14.23 9.21
CA ASP A 77 -9.27 15.01 9.28
C ASP A 77 -8.66 15.25 7.87
N TYR A 78 -8.96 14.40 6.88
CA TYR A 78 -8.49 14.56 5.49
C TYR A 78 -9.58 15.14 4.58
N ILE A 79 -10.66 14.40 4.33
CA ILE A 79 -11.70 14.78 3.36
C ILE A 79 -12.45 16.06 3.77
N ALA A 80 -12.81 16.22 5.04
CA ALA A 80 -13.48 17.43 5.52
C ALA A 80 -12.61 18.70 5.44
N HIS A 81 -11.31 18.56 5.19
CA HIS A 81 -10.34 19.65 5.08
C HIS A 81 -9.80 19.76 3.64
N GLY A 82 -10.68 19.60 2.66
CA GLY A 82 -10.31 19.76 1.27
C GLY A 82 -11.49 20.07 0.37
N ARG A 83 -11.23 20.07 -0.94
CA ARG A 83 -12.14 20.57 -1.97
C ARG A 83 -12.18 19.62 -3.15
N LEU A 84 -13.35 19.49 -3.75
CA LEU A 84 -13.59 18.60 -4.87
C LEU A 84 -13.77 19.41 -6.15
N TYR A 85 -13.10 19.02 -7.23
CA TYR A 85 -13.14 19.67 -8.53
C TYR A 85 -13.39 18.66 -9.64
N ASP A 86 -13.91 19.13 -10.77
CA ASP A 86 -13.93 18.34 -12.01
C ASP A 86 -12.61 18.45 -12.78
N LYS A 87 -12.48 17.70 -13.87
CA LYS A 87 -11.31 17.70 -14.77
C LYS A 87 -11.01 19.04 -15.43
N HIS A 88 -11.95 19.98 -15.39
CA HIS A 88 -11.80 21.33 -15.94
C HIS A 88 -11.40 22.34 -14.84
N GLY A 89 -11.21 21.88 -13.60
CA GLY A 89 -10.88 22.72 -12.45
C GLY A 89 -12.09 23.50 -11.92
N VAL A 90 -13.32 23.11 -12.29
CA VAL A 90 -14.53 23.72 -11.74
C VAL A 90 -14.80 23.12 -10.37
N LEU A 91 -14.99 23.99 -9.38
CA LEU A 91 -15.32 23.57 -8.01
C LEU A 91 -16.66 22.84 -8.00
N ILE A 92 -16.64 21.60 -7.52
CA ILE A 92 -17.83 20.78 -7.26
C ILE A 92 -18.33 20.99 -5.83
N SER A 93 -17.42 20.98 -4.85
CA SER A 93 -17.74 21.24 -3.44
C SER A 93 -16.51 21.73 -2.68
N ASP A 94 -16.69 22.73 -1.82
CA ASP A 94 -15.72 23.17 -0.80
C ASP A 94 -16.08 22.68 0.62
N ASP A 95 -17.15 21.89 0.75
CA ASP A 95 -17.54 21.15 1.95
C ASP A 95 -17.71 19.68 1.57
N VAL A 96 -16.59 18.94 1.53
CA VAL A 96 -16.58 17.56 1.07
C VAL A 96 -16.93 16.64 2.25
N SER A 97 -18.11 16.04 2.18
CA SER A 97 -18.55 15.02 3.13
C SER A 97 -18.35 13.60 2.57
N PRO A 98 -18.45 12.54 3.41
CA PRO A 98 -18.47 11.16 2.93
C PRO A 98 -19.54 10.92 1.85
N GLU A 99 -20.73 11.51 2.01
CA GLU A 99 -21.83 11.39 1.04
C GLU A 99 -21.49 12.07 -0.29
N THR A 100 -20.89 13.27 -0.23
CA THR A 100 -20.44 14.00 -1.41
C THR A 100 -19.38 13.20 -2.15
N LEU A 101 -18.37 12.68 -1.44
CA LEU A 101 -17.31 11.89 -2.07
C LEU A 101 -17.85 10.59 -2.69
N ASN A 102 -18.71 9.87 -1.96
CA ASN A 102 -19.32 8.63 -2.43
C ASN A 102 -20.21 8.79 -3.68
N LYS A 103 -20.83 9.96 -3.87
CA LYS A 103 -21.55 10.29 -5.10
C LYS A 103 -20.66 10.26 -6.34
N PHE A 104 -19.36 10.53 -6.16
CA PHE A 104 -18.37 10.60 -7.25
C PHE A 104 -17.39 9.42 -7.27
N THR A 105 -17.60 8.38 -6.45
CA THR A 105 -16.71 7.20 -6.35
C THR A 105 -16.27 6.67 -7.72
N TYR A 106 -17.20 6.52 -8.65
CA TYR A 106 -16.91 5.94 -9.97
C TYR A 106 -16.68 6.97 -11.07
N ASN A 107 -16.52 8.25 -10.73
CA ASN A 107 -16.23 9.31 -11.69
C ASN A 107 -14.72 9.57 -11.76
N PRO A 108 -14.04 9.16 -12.84
CA PRO A 108 -12.59 9.32 -12.97
C PRO A 108 -12.20 10.72 -13.41
N ASP A 109 -13.13 11.65 -13.61
CA ASP A 109 -12.86 13.04 -13.97
C ASP A 109 -12.88 13.96 -12.74
N VAL A 110 -12.88 13.41 -11.52
CA VAL A 110 -12.96 14.18 -10.27
C VAL A 110 -11.62 14.14 -9.55
N CYS A 111 -11.24 15.28 -8.96
CA CYS A 111 -10.03 15.44 -8.17
C CYS A 111 -10.38 16.09 -6.83
N PHE A 112 -9.90 15.49 -5.74
CA PHE A 112 -9.96 16.06 -4.40
C PHE A 112 -8.61 16.70 -4.07
N PHE A 113 -8.60 17.90 -3.52
CA PHE A 113 -7.40 18.59 -3.05
C PHE A 113 -7.49 18.80 -1.54
N TYR A 114 -6.45 18.37 -0.84
CA TYR A 114 -6.33 18.53 0.61
C TYR A 114 -5.71 19.90 0.93
N ASP A 115 -6.36 20.70 1.79
CA ASP A 115 -5.91 22.06 2.10
C ASP A 115 -4.75 22.08 3.13
N GLY A 116 -4.43 20.95 3.78
CA GLY A 116 -3.29 20.83 4.70
C GLY A 116 -3.48 21.43 6.10
N ASP A 117 -4.63 22.06 6.35
CA ASP A 117 -4.93 22.78 7.59
C ASP A 117 -5.67 21.91 8.64
N GLY A 118 -5.84 20.62 8.39
CA GLY A 118 -6.49 19.68 9.30
C GLY A 118 -5.57 19.26 10.45
N ALA A 119 -5.87 19.69 11.68
CA ALA A 119 -5.23 19.11 12.85
C ALA A 119 -5.79 17.70 13.08
N ALA A 120 -4.93 16.68 13.06
CA ALA A 120 -5.33 15.31 13.37
C ALA A 120 -6.03 15.25 14.73
N THR A 121 -7.33 14.98 14.72
CA THR A 121 -8.13 14.96 15.96
C THR A 121 -8.15 13.57 16.59
N ARG A 122 -7.96 12.51 15.79
CA ARG A 122 -8.00 11.13 16.25
C ARG A 122 -7.32 10.16 15.27
N GLN A 123 -6.72 9.11 15.81
CA GLN A 123 -6.18 8.00 15.04
C GLN A 123 -7.31 7.01 14.70
N VAL A 124 -7.56 6.81 13.41
CA VAL A 124 -8.59 5.88 12.91
C VAL A 124 -7.98 4.92 11.89
N ALA A 125 -8.28 3.64 12.04
CA ALA A 125 -8.01 2.63 11.04
C ALA A 125 -9.33 2.13 10.44
N TYR A 126 -9.35 1.94 9.12
CA TYR A 126 -10.51 1.42 8.42
C TYR A 126 -10.39 -0.09 8.18
N GLY A 127 -11.28 -0.83 8.82
CA GLY A 127 -11.35 -2.29 8.78
C GLY A 127 -12.23 -2.79 7.64
N ARG A 128 -11.78 -3.85 6.96
CA ARG A 128 -12.53 -4.60 5.95
C ARG A 128 -12.32 -6.10 6.11
N VAL A 129 -13.36 -6.87 5.80
CA VAL A 129 -13.30 -8.33 5.73
C VAL A 129 -13.53 -8.80 4.30
N ASP A 130 -12.58 -9.56 3.78
CA ASP A 130 -12.63 -10.23 2.49
C ASP A 130 -12.55 -11.76 2.70
N TYR A 131 -12.95 -12.52 1.69
CA TYR A 131 -12.84 -13.98 1.68
C TYR A 131 -12.21 -14.42 0.37
N ASP A 132 -11.30 -15.39 0.44
CA ASP A 132 -10.67 -15.96 -0.75
C ASP A 132 -10.28 -17.40 -0.50
N ASN A 133 -10.11 -18.15 -1.58
CA ASN A 133 -9.74 -19.55 -1.53
C ASN A 133 -8.21 -19.69 -1.52
N VAL A 134 -7.68 -20.43 -0.54
CA VAL A 134 -6.25 -20.70 -0.39
C VAL A 134 -5.98 -22.18 -0.59
N GLY A 135 -5.05 -22.50 -1.49
CA GLY A 135 -4.68 -23.86 -1.88
C GLY A 135 -4.74 -24.05 -3.39
N LEU A 136 -4.09 -25.12 -3.88
CA LEU A 136 -4.14 -25.52 -5.29
C LEU A 136 -5.20 -26.60 -5.52
N GLU A 137 -5.11 -27.73 -4.80
CA GLU A 137 -5.99 -28.89 -4.99
C GLU A 137 -7.12 -28.94 -3.94
N ASP A 138 -6.81 -28.69 -2.67
CA ASP A 138 -7.76 -28.66 -1.55
C ASP A 138 -8.04 -27.22 -1.09
N ALA A 139 -8.53 -26.40 -2.01
CA ALA A 139 -8.75 -24.98 -1.75
C ALA A 139 -9.75 -24.76 -0.59
N LYS A 140 -9.29 -24.09 0.46
CA LYS A 140 -10.09 -23.74 1.64
C LYS A 140 -10.40 -22.25 1.62
N THR A 141 -11.64 -21.88 1.92
CA THR A 141 -12.00 -20.47 2.07
C THR A 141 -11.43 -19.92 3.36
N TRP A 142 -10.59 -18.91 3.23
CA TRP A 142 -9.99 -18.17 4.34
C TRP A 142 -10.62 -16.79 4.47
N THR A 143 -10.45 -16.19 5.65
CA THR A 143 -10.92 -14.83 5.94
C THR A 143 -9.74 -13.88 5.99
N PHE A 144 -9.84 -12.73 5.32
CA PHE A 144 -8.80 -11.71 5.28
C PHE A 144 -9.28 -10.44 5.94
N LEU A 145 -8.62 -10.04 7.02
CA LEU A 145 -8.91 -8.83 7.80
C LEU A 145 -7.93 -7.74 7.39
N THR A 146 -8.39 -6.74 6.63
CA THR A 146 -7.54 -5.61 6.19
C THR A 146 -7.78 -4.41 7.09
N TYR A 147 -6.71 -3.79 7.58
CA TYR A 147 -6.71 -2.55 8.36
C TYR A 147 -5.92 -1.50 7.60
N ASN A 148 -6.62 -0.47 7.12
CA ASN A 148 -6.02 0.61 6.35
C ASN A 148 -5.80 1.84 7.24
N LEU A 149 -4.64 2.47 7.08
CA LEU A 149 -4.26 3.69 7.76
C LEU A 149 -4.12 4.81 6.72
N THR A 150 -4.59 6.00 7.06
CA THR A 150 -4.46 7.20 6.22
C THR A 150 -3.49 8.16 6.85
N PHE A 151 -2.52 8.65 6.09
CA PHE A 151 -1.62 9.71 6.51
C PHE A 151 -1.85 10.94 5.63
N ALA A 152 -1.86 12.13 6.24
CA ALA A 152 -2.02 13.38 5.48
C ALA A 152 -0.92 13.54 4.42
N TYR A 153 0.29 13.10 4.75
CA TYR A 153 1.48 13.21 3.91
C TYR A 153 2.34 11.97 4.05
N SER A 154 2.94 11.53 2.94
CA SER A 154 4.05 10.58 2.95
C SER A 154 5.30 11.18 2.31
N GLY A 155 6.40 11.04 3.02
CA GLY A 155 7.70 11.59 2.68
C GLY A 155 8.66 10.52 2.20
N LEU A 156 9.85 10.97 1.84
CA LEU A 156 10.95 10.10 1.45
C LEU A 156 11.52 9.31 2.63
N PRO A 157 12.08 8.10 2.40
CA PRO A 157 12.78 7.34 3.43
C PRO A 157 13.91 8.15 4.09
N VAL A 158 13.89 8.24 5.42
CA VAL A 158 14.84 9.04 6.22
C VAL A 158 16.29 8.58 6.03
N GLY A 159 16.52 7.30 5.74
CA GLY A 159 17.86 6.72 5.59
C GLY A 159 18.57 6.97 4.26
N MET A 160 18.08 7.89 3.42
CA MET A 160 18.71 8.18 2.13
C MET A 160 20.06 8.91 2.26
N PRO A 161 21.01 8.68 1.32
CA PRO A 161 22.24 9.46 1.23
C PRO A 161 21.96 10.97 1.13
N GLY A 162 22.65 11.79 1.91
CA GLY A 162 22.36 13.23 2.02
C GLY A 162 22.39 13.99 0.69
N TRP A 163 23.27 13.63 -0.24
CA TRP A 163 23.31 14.25 -1.57
C TRP A 163 22.05 13.96 -2.40
N LYS A 164 21.45 12.76 -2.25
CA LYS A 164 20.18 12.42 -2.91
C LYS A 164 19.05 13.25 -2.32
N SER A 165 18.98 13.35 -1.00
CA SER A 165 17.96 14.17 -0.34
C SER A 165 18.02 15.63 -0.77
N ILE A 166 19.22 16.21 -0.93
CA ILE A 166 19.39 17.58 -1.44
C ILE A 166 18.88 17.70 -2.88
N MET A 167 19.24 16.76 -3.76
CA MET A 167 18.78 16.76 -5.14
C MET A 167 17.25 16.64 -5.23
N LEU A 168 16.64 15.75 -4.44
CA LEU A 168 15.20 15.55 -4.42
C LEU A 168 14.46 16.75 -3.84
N ASN A 169 15.00 17.43 -2.82
CA ASN A 169 14.45 18.70 -2.31
C ASN A 169 14.37 19.82 -3.36
N VAL A 170 15.23 19.79 -4.40
CA VAL A 170 15.12 20.75 -5.52
C VAL A 170 13.94 20.40 -6.45
N LEU A 171 13.51 19.14 -6.46
CA LEU A 171 12.46 18.62 -7.32
C LEU A 171 11.07 18.61 -6.64
N GLY A 172 10.99 18.70 -5.31
CA GLY A 172 9.73 18.76 -4.55
C GLY A 172 9.93 18.78 -3.03
N ASP A 173 8.86 18.95 -2.25
CA ASP A 173 8.92 18.82 -0.78
C ASP A 173 9.16 17.36 -0.42
N THR A 174 10.28 17.08 0.24
CA THR A 174 10.67 15.72 0.63
C THR A 174 9.82 15.12 1.75
N ARG A 175 9.02 15.95 2.43
CA ARG A 175 8.01 15.52 3.42
C ARG A 175 6.65 15.20 2.79
N HIS A 176 6.41 15.68 1.57
CA HIS A 176 5.23 15.41 0.76
C HIS A 176 5.68 14.92 -0.62
N TRP A 177 6.37 13.78 -0.59
CA TRP A 177 7.03 13.25 -1.77
C TRP A 177 6.13 12.28 -2.53
N ARG A 178 5.54 11.31 -1.82
CA ARG A 178 4.70 10.25 -2.39
C ARG A 178 3.27 10.41 -1.91
N SER A 179 2.39 10.82 -2.82
CA SER A 179 0.96 10.81 -2.55
C SER A 179 0.38 9.38 -2.49
N PRO A 180 0.85 8.39 -3.28
CA PRO A 180 0.34 7.01 -3.18
C PRO A 180 0.51 6.34 -1.82
N ASP A 181 1.62 6.64 -1.13
CA ASP A 181 1.96 6.11 0.19
C ASP A 181 1.14 6.77 1.33
N GLN A 182 0.10 7.54 1.01
CA GLN A 182 -0.87 8.05 1.99
C GLN A 182 -1.74 6.94 2.58
N TYR A 183 -1.90 5.82 1.86
CA TYR A 183 -2.62 4.64 2.33
C TYR A 183 -1.67 3.46 2.53
N VAL A 184 -1.57 2.99 3.76
CA VAL A 184 -0.87 1.74 4.07
C VAL A 184 -1.85 0.76 4.71
N ALA A 185 -1.60 -0.53 4.52
CA ALA A 185 -2.50 -1.56 4.99
C ALA A 185 -1.76 -2.74 5.62
N ALA A 186 -2.36 -3.32 6.65
CA ALA A 186 -2.02 -4.65 7.16
C ALA A 186 -3.21 -5.58 6.89
N THR A 187 -2.97 -6.72 6.24
CA THR A 187 -3.97 -7.75 5.99
C THR A 187 -3.62 -9.02 6.76
N ILE A 188 -4.46 -9.40 7.72
CA ILE A 188 -4.31 -10.65 8.49
C ILE A 188 -5.14 -11.74 7.83
N ALA A 189 -4.52 -12.85 7.48
CA ALA A 189 -5.20 -14.04 6.98
C ALA A 189 -5.56 -14.97 8.14
N LEU A 190 -6.83 -15.38 8.19
CA LEU A 190 -7.35 -16.36 9.13
C LEU A 190 -7.65 -17.66 8.38
N ASP A 191 -7.21 -18.79 8.95
CA ASP A 191 -7.62 -20.10 8.47
C ASP A 191 -9.13 -20.34 8.72
N ASN A 192 -9.62 -21.49 8.28
CA ASN A 192 -11.02 -21.90 8.45
C ASN A 192 -11.40 -22.24 9.90
N GLU A 193 -10.44 -22.26 10.83
CA GLU A 193 -10.67 -22.29 12.28
C GLU A 193 -10.62 -20.88 12.90
N GLN A 194 -10.56 -19.84 12.06
CA GLN A 194 -10.44 -18.43 12.43
C GLN A 194 -9.16 -18.11 13.22
N ARG A 195 -8.11 -18.90 13.04
CA ARG A 195 -6.79 -18.62 13.63
C ARG A 195 -5.97 -17.76 12.67
N PRO A 196 -5.29 -16.71 13.15
CA PRO A 196 -4.40 -15.93 12.32
C PRO A 196 -3.18 -16.79 11.93
N VAL A 197 -2.91 -16.87 10.64
CA VAL A 197 -1.84 -17.71 10.07
C VAL A 197 -0.77 -16.93 9.32
N ALA A 198 -1.12 -15.78 8.76
CA ALA A 198 -0.19 -14.91 8.06
C ALA A 198 -0.62 -13.44 8.16
N VAL A 199 0.32 -12.54 7.93
CA VAL A 199 0.06 -11.12 7.75
C VAL A 199 0.79 -10.59 6.52
N THR A 200 0.07 -9.86 5.68
CA THR A 200 0.63 -9.14 4.53
C THR A 200 0.62 -7.65 4.82
N LEU A 201 1.79 -7.02 4.73
CA LEU A 201 1.99 -5.59 4.90
C LEU A 201 2.13 -4.96 3.51
N GLN A 202 1.36 -3.90 3.26
CA GLN A 202 1.62 -3.01 2.13
C GLN A 202 2.82 -2.13 2.49
N GLN A 203 3.80 -2.11 1.59
CA GLN A 203 5.05 -1.38 1.72
C GLN A 203 5.35 -0.72 0.37
N HIS A 204 5.17 0.59 0.26
CA HIS A 204 5.23 1.32 -1.00
C HIS A 204 4.32 0.67 -2.06
N ASP A 205 4.84 0.43 -3.28
CA ASP A 205 4.11 -0.22 -4.37
C ASP A 205 4.24 -1.76 -4.34
N TYR A 206 4.55 -2.35 -3.18
CA TYR A 206 4.67 -3.79 -3.02
C TYR A 206 4.09 -4.35 -1.71
N LEU A 207 4.08 -5.68 -1.62
CA LEU A 207 3.59 -6.43 -0.48
C LEU A 207 4.72 -7.26 0.13
N THR A 208 4.70 -7.40 1.45
CA THR A 208 5.53 -8.37 2.17
C THR A 208 4.65 -9.19 3.11
N THR A 209 4.72 -10.51 2.98
CA THR A 209 3.95 -11.46 3.79
C THR A 209 4.86 -12.18 4.79
N TYR A 210 4.36 -12.33 6.00
CA TYR A 210 4.97 -13.09 7.09
C TYR A 210 4.01 -14.19 7.56
N ILE A 211 4.51 -15.42 7.67
CA ILE A 211 3.80 -16.53 8.33
C ILE A 211 3.94 -16.35 9.85
N LEU A 212 2.81 -16.36 10.54
CA LEU A 212 2.77 -16.14 11.99
C LEU A 212 3.32 -17.35 12.74
N ASN A 213 4.07 -17.07 13.81
CA ASN A 213 4.84 -18.01 14.61
C ASN A 213 5.99 -18.73 13.88
N LYS A 214 6.23 -18.38 12.61
CA LYS A 214 7.40 -18.81 11.84
C LYS A 214 8.32 -17.64 11.53
N ASP A 215 7.80 -16.63 10.85
CA ASP A 215 8.55 -15.43 10.45
C ASP A 215 8.31 -14.27 11.41
N LEU A 216 7.10 -14.22 12.01
CA LEU A 216 6.68 -13.18 12.94
C LEU A 216 5.98 -13.80 14.15
N HIS A 217 6.50 -13.56 15.34
CA HIS A 217 5.86 -14.02 16.58
C HIS A 217 4.48 -13.37 16.76
N LEU A 218 3.46 -14.21 16.98
CA LEU A 218 2.13 -13.74 17.37
C LEU A 218 2.01 -13.74 18.91
N PRO A 219 1.73 -12.59 19.54
CA PRO A 219 1.51 -12.55 20.98
C PRO A 219 0.30 -13.37 21.43
N GLU A 220 0.25 -13.71 22.73
CA GLU A 220 -0.84 -14.52 23.32
C GLU A 220 -2.22 -13.88 23.18
N ASP A 221 -2.31 -12.55 23.11
CA ASP A 221 -3.56 -11.82 22.88
C ASP A 221 -4.05 -11.89 21.43
N GLY A 222 -3.28 -12.51 20.53
CA GLY A 222 -3.60 -12.67 19.12
C GLY A 222 -3.43 -11.39 18.29
N ARG A 223 -2.86 -10.32 18.84
CA ARG A 223 -2.75 -9.01 18.19
C ARG A 223 -1.34 -8.77 17.69
N ILE A 224 -1.18 -8.70 16.38
CA ILE A 224 0.12 -8.50 15.73
C ILE A 224 0.68 -7.11 16.09
N LEU A 225 1.97 -7.06 16.40
CA LEU A 225 2.69 -5.83 16.72
C LEU A 225 3.38 -5.29 15.46
N LEU A 226 3.08 -4.05 15.07
CA LEU A 226 3.61 -3.42 13.86
C LEU A 226 4.16 -2.04 14.17
N ASP A 227 5.35 -1.73 13.67
CA ASP A 227 5.91 -0.38 13.70
C ASP A 227 5.53 0.40 12.44
N ILE A 228 5.29 1.70 12.60
CA ILE A 228 5.13 2.67 11.51
C ILE A 228 6.48 3.32 11.24
N ALA A 229 6.96 3.26 10.00
CA ALA A 229 8.20 3.91 9.59
C ALA A 229 8.08 5.44 9.64
N ARG A 230 9.19 6.08 10.06
CA ARG A 230 9.30 7.53 10.06
C ARG A 230 9.26 8.05 8.63
N SER A 231 8.41 9.05 8.40
CA SER A 231 8.24 9.77 7.13
C SER A 231 7.58 8.99 6.00
N SER A 232 7.97 7.75 5.71
CA SER A 232 7.35 6.94 4.65
C SER A 232 6.03 6.31 5.06
N ASN A 233 5.74 6.26 6.37
CA ASN A 233 4.52 5.71 6.97
C ASN A 233 4.31 4.19 6.80
N GLU A 234 5.25 3.51 6.15
CA GLU A 234 5.17 2.08 5.86
C GLU A 234 5.14 1.21 7.12
N LEU A 235 4.49 0.06 7.02
CA LEU A 235 4.34 -0.88 8.14
C LEU A 235 5.43 -1.94 8.13
N TYR A 236 5.98 -2.24 9.31
CA TYR A 236 6.99 -3.28 9.51
C TYR A 236 6.71 -4.09 10.78
N PRO A 237 7.24 -5.31 10.89
CA PRO A 237 7.27 -6.04 12.16
C PRO A 237 7.87 -5.20 13.28
N HIS A 238 7.21 -5.21 14.45
CA HIS A 238 7.63 -4.46 15.62
C HIS A 238 9.04 -4.82 16.10
N SER A 239 9.79 -3.81 16.53
CA SER A 239 10.99 -3.98 17.36
C SER A 239 11.03 -2.93 18.48
N PRO A 240 11.42 -3.30 19.71
CA PRO A 240 11.58 -2.35 20.80
C PRO A 240 12.79 -1.41 20.60
N SER A 241 13.61 -1.66 19.57
CA SER A 241 14.81 -0.87 19.25
C SER A 241 14.71 -0.31 17.84
N GLU A 242 15.36 0.82 17.58
CA GLU A 242 15.38 1.43 16.25
C GLU A 242 15.91 0.44 15.20
N GLN A 243 15.16 0.27 14.11
CA GLN A 243 15.52 -0.60 12.99
C GLN A 243 15.74 0.21 11.72
N ARG A 244 16.62 -0.33 10.87
CA ARG A 244 16.78 0.12 9.49
C ARG A 244 16.23 -0.96 8.58
N ARG A 245 15.22 -0.62 7.79
CA ARG A 245 14.51 -1.54 6.90
C ARG A 245 14.80 -1.16 5.45
N ARG A 246 15.20 -2.13 4.62
CA ARG A 246 15.43 -1.85 3.19
C ARG A 246 14.10 -1.49 2.54
N ALA A 247 14.11 -0.40 1.78
CA ALA A 247 12.94 0.13 1.10
C ALA A 247 13.26 0.35 -0.37
N ALA A 248 12.37 -0.08 -1.25
CA ALA A 248 12.42 0.14 -2.69
C ALA A 248 11.09 0.71 -3.17
N THR A 249 11.03 1.19 -4.40
CA THR A 249 9.80 1.79 -4.91
C THR A 249 8.79 0.73 -5.31
N ALA A 250 9.24 -0.35 -5.97
CA ALA A 250 8.38 -1.41 -6.50
C ALA A 250 8.97 -2.81 -6.26
N MET A 251 8.23 -3.86 -6.60
CA MET A 251 8.69 -5.27 -6.57
C MET A 251 9.17 -5.75 -7.94
N THR A 252 10.17 -5.08 -8.51
CA THR A 252 10.85 -5.59 -9.71
C THR A 252 11.93 -6.61 -9.33
N PRO A 253 12.42 -7.48 -10.25
CA PRO A 253 13.55 -8.36 -9.97
C PRO A 253 14.78 -7.65 -9.41
N ASP A 254 15.07 -6.43 -9.86
CA ASP A 254 16.24 -5.67 -9.40
C ASP A 254 15.99 -5.04 -8.02
N ASP A 255 14.79 -4.53 -7.76
CA ASP A 255 14.41 -4.07 -6.43
C ASP A 255 14.39 -5.23 -5.42
N ALA A 256 13.86 -6.39 -5.83
CA ALA A 256 13.81 -7.59 -5.00
C ALA A 256 15.20 -8.09 -4.62
N LYS A 257 16.21 -8.00 -5.52
CA LYS A 257 17.60 -8.29 -5.17
C LYS A 257 18.09 -7.42 -4.01
N TYR A 258 17.82 -6.11 -4.07
CA TYR A 258 18.16 -5.21 -2.99
C TYR A 258 17.39 -5.52 -1.71
N LEU A 259 16.09 -5.76 -1.79
CA LEU A 259 15.28 -6.06 -0.61
C LEU A 259 15.73 -7.35 0.09
N ILE A 260 16.01 -8.41 -0.67
CA ILE A 260 16.39 -9.74 -0.15
C ILE A 260 17.85 -9.76 0.28
N TYR A 261 18.79 -9.45 -0.63
CA TYR A 261 20.22 -9.62 -0.39
C TYR A 261 20.90 -8.35 0.17
N GLY A 262 20.35 -7.17 -0.15
CA GLY A 262 20.99 -5.88 0.16
C GLY A 262 21.98 -5.41 -0.90
N ASP A 263 22.10 -6.16 -1.99
CA ASP A 263 22.96 -5.86 -3.13
C ASP A 263 22.28 -4.90 -4.10
N ASP A 264 23.06 -4.27 -4.97
CA ASP A 264 22.56 -3.50 -6.13
C ASP A 264 21.45 -2.48 -5.82
N ARG A 265 21.60 -1.73 -4.71
CA ARG A 265 20.59 -0.75 -4.27
C ARG A 265 20.10 0.13 -5.44
N PRO A 266 18.80 0.12 -5.75
CA PRO A 266 18.24 0.89 -6.86
C PRO A 266 18.39 2.39 -6.60
N PHE A 267 18.28 3.19 -7.67
CA PHE A 267 18.51 4.63 -7.58
C PHE A 267 17.58 5.32 -6.56
N LEU A 268 16.31 4.94 -6.53
CA LEU A 268 15.30 5.43 -5.58
C LEU A 268 15.20 4.55 -4.31
N GLY A 269 16.02 3.51 -4.20
CA GLY A 269 16.08 2.67 -3.01
C GLY A 269 16.69 3.39 -1.82
N GLY A 270 16.15 3.10 -0.64
CA GLY A 270 16.50 3.74 0.63
C GLY A 270 16.48 2.79 1.80
N MET A 271 16.47 3.39 3.00
CA MET A 271 16.21 2.68 4.24
C MET A 271 15.11 3.41 4.99
N ASP A 272 14.05 2.70 5.30
CA ASP A 272 13.06 3.13 6.27
C ASP A 272 13.60 2.96 7.68
N ILE A 273 13.16 3.84 8.56
CA ILE A 273 13.57 3.84 9.97
C ILE A 273 12.33 3.65 10.82
N THR A 274 12.28 2.57 11.58
CA THR A 274 11.21 2.30 12.55
C THR A 274 11.76 2.34 13.97
N HIS A 275 10.94 2.73 14.94
CA HIS A 275 11.30 2.65 16.36
C HIS A 275 10.01 2.55 17.18
N GLY A 276 9.64 1.34 17.61
CA GLY A 276 8.39 1.08 18.31
C GLY A 276 8.37 1.55 19.76
N GLN A 277 8.46 2.87 20.00
CA GLN A 277 8.57 3.45 21.34
C GLN A 277 7.22 3.56 22.05
N VAL A 278 6.18 3.95 21.30
CA VAL A 278 4.85 4.25 21.86
C VAL A 278 3.82 3.46 21.09
N GLU A 279 2.99 2.70 21.80
CA GLU A 279 1.80 2.07 21.25
C GLU A 279 0.73 3.14 20.97
N ILE A 280 0.13 3.09 19.79
CA ILE A 280 -0.86 4.06 19.34
C ILE A 280 -2.24 3.52 19.66
N GLU A 281 -2.97 4.23 20.52
CA GLU A 281 -4.40 4.01 20.67
C GLU A 281 -5.14 4.55 19.45
N TYR A 282 -6.00 3.72 18.87
CA TYR A 282 -6.77 4.10 17.69
C TYR A 282 -8.15 3.49 17.69
N THR A 283 -8.99 4.04 16.83
CA THR A 283 -10.37 3.58 16.65
C THR A 283 -10.50 2.83 15.36
N LEU A 284 -11.16 1.68 15.43
CA LEU A 284 -11.46 0.87 14.28
C LEU A 284 -12.84 1.26 13.76
N ILE A 285 -12.92 1.62 12.48
CA ILE A 285 -14.19 1.89 11.80
C ILE A 285 -14.29 0.93 10.62
N ALA A 286 -15.45 0.29 10.47
CA ALA A 286 -15.73 -0.52 9.29
C ALA A 286 -16.46 0.32 8.23
N LEU A 287 -15.99 0.23 6.99
CA LEU A 287 -16.63 0.83 5.80
C LEU A 287 -17.08 -0.29 4.86
N PRO A 288 -18.14 -0.07 4.05
CA PRO A 288 -18.47 -1.03 3.02
C PRO A 288 -17.35 -1.05 1.96
N PRO A 289 -17.01 -2.21 1.37
CA PRO A 289 -15.94 -2.29 0.37
C PRO A 289 -16.13 -1.40 -0.88
N ASP A 290 -17.35 -0.98 -1.18
CA ASP A 290 -17.67 -0.07 -2.30
C ASP A 290 -17.51 1.43 -1.97
N ASP A 291 -17.15 1.75 -0.73
CA ASP A 291 -16.98 3.11 -0.25
C ASP A 291 -15.86 3.85 -1.01
N ALA A 292 -16.00 5.18 -1.14
CA ALA A 292 -15.02 6.04 -1.82
C ALA A 292 -13.60 5.88 -1.27
N PHE A 293 -13.43 5.66 0.03
CA PHE A 293 -12.10 5.40 0.61
C PHE A 293 -11.36 4.27 -0.14
N TYR A 294 -12.08 3.21 -0.52
CA TYR A 294 -11.51 2.08 -1.25
C TYR A 294 -11.55 2.27 -2.76
N GLN A 295 -12.68 2.74 -3.29
CA GLN A 295 -13.04 2.57 -4.70
C GLN A 295 -13.05 3.85 -5.53
N PHE A 296 -12.69 5.01 -4.96
CA PHE A 296 -12.68 6.27 -5.69
C PHE A 296 -11.75 6.20 -6.91
N LYS A 297 -12.31 6.37 -8.11
CA LYS A 297 -11.57 6.30 -9.38
C LYS A 297 -10.84 7.59 -9.74
N GLY A 298 -11.24 8.70 -9.12
CA GLY A 298 -10.58 9.98 -9.29
C GLY A 298 -9.23 10.05 -8.56
N GLU A 299 -8.82 11.27 -8.26
CA GLU A 299 -7.60 11.58 -7.49
C GLU A 299 -7.98 12.06 -6.08
N LEU A 300 -7.34 11.51 -5.04
CA LEU A 300 -7.56 11.83 -3.62
C LEU A 300 -6.38 12.61 -3.01
N GLY A 301 -6.05 13.77 -3.59
CA GLY A 301 -4.94 14.62 -3.15
C GLY A 301 -4.43 15.56 -4.25
N GLU A 302 -3.32 16.24 -4.00
CA GLU A 302 -2.70 17.11 -5.01
C GLU A 302 -2.09 16.31 -6.18
N SER A 303 -2.43 16.67 -7.42
CA SER A 303 -1.71 16.19 -8.60
C SER A 303 -0.39 16.96 -8.75
N HIS A 304 0.69 16.28 -9.11
CA HIS A 304 2.02 16.87 -9.16
C HIS A 304 2.62 16.69 -10.56
N MET A 305 3.36 17.69 -11.05
CA MET A 305 3.95 17.63 -12.41
C MET A 305 4.99 16.52 -12.63
N LEU A 306 5.49 15.88 -11.57
CA LEU A 306 6.46 14.80 -11.67
C LEU A 306 5.75 13.45 -11.52
N TRP A 307 6.05 12.53 -12.44
CA TRP A 307 5.62 11.12 -12.38
C TRP A 307 5.85 10.56 -10.98
N ASP A 308 4.90 9.74 -10.49
CA ASP A 308 4.95 9.02 -9.19
C ASP A 308 4.62 9.90 -7.97
N ARG A 309 4.20 11.13 -8.22
CA ARG A 309 3.75 12.07 -7.19
C ARG A 309 2.26 12.40 -7.31
N ASP A 310 1.58 11.83 -8.30
CA ASP A 310 0.14 12.05 -8.47
C ASP A 310 -0.64 11.45 -7.31
N ALA A 311 -1.71 12.14 -6.93
CA ALA A 311 -2.59 11.72 -5.88
C ALA A 311 -3.16 10.31 -6.11
N PRO A 312 -3.29 9.50 -5.06
CA PRO A 312 -3.80 8.15 -5.20
C PRO A 312 -5.27 8.17 -5.59
N SER A 313 -5.70 7.12 -6.29
CA SER A 313 -7.10 6.71 -6.28
C SER A 313 -7.46 6.10 -4.91
N GLY A 314 -8.64 5.52 -4.77
CA GLY A 314 -9.01 4.80 -3.54
C GLY A 314 -8.01 3.69 -3.17
N ALA A 315 -8.01 3.28 -1.90
CA ALA A 315 -7.04 2.35 -1.33
C ALA A 315 -6.99 0.98 -2.03
N ASP A 316 -8.02 0.60 -2.78
CA ASP A 316 -8.01 -0.62 -3.60
C ASP A 316 -7.32 -0.47 -4.95
N TYR A 317 -6.68 0.66 -5.26
CA TYR A 317 -5.83 0.83 -6.46
C TYR A 317 -4.34 0.80 -6.13
N ASN A 318 -3.97 -0.01 -5.13
CA ASN A 318 -2.62 -0.08 -4.54
C ASN A 318 -1.68 -1.19 -5.07
N ILE A 319 -2.20 -2.15 -5.85
CA ILE A 319 -1.43 -3.28 -6.39
C ILE A 319 -2.00 -3.68 -7.76
N ALA A 320 -1.19 -4.37 -8.58
CA ALA A 320 -1.62 -4.85 -9.88
C ALA A 320 -2.90 -5.71 -9.81
N PRO A 321 -3.83 -5.61 -10.79
CA PRO A 321 -5.08 -6.37 -10.81
C PRO A 321 -4.91 -7.89 -10.66
N ALA A 322 -3.85 -8.45 -11.26
CA ALA A 322 -3.54 -9.87 -11.17
C ALA A 322 -3.22 -10.36 -9.74
N LEU A 323 -2.87 -9.45 -8.83
CA LEU A 323 -2.62 -9.72 -7.41
C LEU A 323 -3.81 -9.38 -6.51
N LYS A 324 -4.93 -8.85 -7.04
CA LYS A 324 -6.07 -8.47 -6.20
C LYS A 324 -6.73 -9.59 -5.41
N PRO A 325 -6.82 -10.84 -5.91
CA PRO A 325 -7.22 -11.97 -5.06
C PRO A 325 -6.30 -12.05 -3.84
N LYS A 326 -6.87 -11.97 -2.62
CA LYS A 326 -6.10 -11.85 -1.37
C LYS A 326 -5.15 -13.03 -1.14
N SER A 327 -5.58 -14.23 -1.53
CA SER A 327 -4.74 -15.44 -1.51
C SER A 327 -3.47 -15.27 -2.35
N ILE A 328 -3.61 -14.70 -3.55
CA ILE A 328 -2.51 -14.49 -4.50
C ILE A 328 -1.61 -13.35 -4.06
N ALA A 329 -2.17 -12.21 -3.62
CA ALA A 329 -1.39 -11.12 -3.03
C ALA A 329 -0.53 -11.62 -1.85
N MET A 330 -1.13 -12.39 -0.95
CA MET A 330 -0.45 -12.96 0.21
C MET A 330 0.70 -13.89 -0.23
N ALA A 331 0.44 -14.84 -1.15
CA ALA A 331 1.46 -15.77 -1.62
C ALA A 331 2.56 -15.07 -2.45
N ALA A 332 2.24 -14.08 -3.26
CA ALA A 332 3.21 -13.31 -4.05
C ALA A 332 4.04 -12.35 -3.18
N GLY A 333 3.48 -11.88 -2.05
CA GLY A 333 4.21 -11.10 -1.05
C GLY A 333 5.12 -11.95 -0.16
N TYR A 334 4.97 -13.28 -0.17
CA TYR A 334 5.78 -14.17 0.65
C TYR A 334 7.13 -14.45 -0.02
N ARG A 335 8.20 -14.00 0.63
CA ARG A 335 9.59 -14.21 0.20
C ARG A 335 10.44 -14.61 1.40
N ARG A 336 11.42 -15.47 1.17
CA ARG A 336 12.40 -15.88 2.18
C ARG A 336 13.63 -14.97 2.14
N GLU A 337 14.45 -15.04 3.17
CA GLU A 337 15.83 -14.58 3.05
C GLU A 337 16.57 -15.47 2.02
N ASP A 338 17.46 -14.87 1.23
CA ASP A 338 18.26 -15.53 0.19
C ASP A 338 17.46 -16.31 -0.89
N ASP A 339 16.31 -15.78 -1.27
CA ASP A 339 15.32 -16.44 -2.11
C ASP A 339 15.54 -16.26 -3.63
N GLN A 340 16.41 -17.10 -4.21
CA GLN A 340 16.70 -17.07 -5.66
C GLN A 340 15.49 -17.50 -6.50
N ASP A 341 14.71 -18.46 -6.02
CA ASP A 341 13.50 -18.93 -6.72
C ASP A 341 12.48 -17.81 -6.85
N TYR A 342 12.31 -16.98 -5.81
CA TYR A 342 11.44 -15.81 -5.87
C TYR A 342 11.88 -14.80 -6.94
N LEU A 343 13.19 -14.55 -7.06
CA LEU A 343 13.70 -13.67 -8.13
C LEU A 343 13.37 -14.20 -9.52
N GLN A 344 13.49 -15.52 -9.73
CA GLN A 344 13.12 -16.13 -11.01
C GLN A 344 11.62 -16.00 -11.28
N LEU A 345 10.76 -16.18 -10.27
CA LEU A 345 9.32 -16.00 -10.44
C LEU A 345 8.93 -14.55 -10.79
N LEU A 346 9.58 -13.56 -10.16
CA LEU A 346 9.40 -12.15 -10.52
C LEU A 346 9.90 -11.86 -11.94
N GLN A 347 10.99 -12.50 -12.35
CA GLN A 347 11.55 -12.38 -13.69
C GLN A 347 10.57 -12.95 -14.73
N ASP A 348 10.03 -14.14 -14.49
CA ASP A 348 9.05 -14.78 -15.37
C ASP A 348 7.76 -13.94 -15.50
N TRP A 349 7.30 -13.35 -14.39
CA TRP A 349 6.15 -12.45 -14.40
C TRP A 349 6.43 -11.12 -15.13
N ARG A 350 7.64 -10.57 -14.99
CA ARG A 350 8.07 -9.40 -15.76
C ARG A 350 8.03 -9.69 -17.24
N ASP A 351 8.56 -10.83 -17.64
CA ASP A 351 8.70 -11.22 -19.04
C ASP A 351 7.34 -11.52 -19.69
N SER A 352 6.30 -11.77 -18.89
CA SER A 352 4.91 -11.82 -19.34
C SER A 352 4.20 -10.46 -19.34
N GLY A 353 4.91 -9.36 -19.03
CA GLY A 353 4.42 -7.99 -19.13
C GLY A 353 3.73 -7.43 -17.87
N TYR A 354 3.84 -8.09 -16.71
CA TYR A 354 3.22 -7.76 -15.42
C TYR A 354 1.68 -7.63 -15.35
N GLY A 355 0.97 -7.25 -16.42
CA GLY A 355 -0.49 -7.09 -16.44
C GLY A 355 -1.25 -8.39 -16.19
N LYS A 356 -0.64 -9.53 -16.54
CA LYS A 356 -1.17 -10.88 -16.26
C LYS A 356 -0.16 -11.69 -15.49
N LEU A 357 -0.62 -12.35 -14.42
CA LEU A 357 0.18 -13.31 -13.67
C LEU A 357 0.06 -14.69 -14.36
N PRO A 358 1.14 -15.24 -14.94
CA PRO A 358 1.07 -16.54 -15.60
C PRO A 358 0.67 -17.65 -14.64
N ASP A 359 -0.10 -18.64 -15.11
CA ASP A 359 -0.59 -19.73 -14.26
C ASP A 359 0.52 -20.49 -13.55
N HIS A 360 1.67 -20.71 -14.22
CA HIS A 360 2.81 -21.39 -13.61
C HIS A 360 3.45 -20.54 -12.48
N VAL A 361 3.53 -19.22 -12.64
CA VAL A 361 4.03 -18.30 -11.60
C VAL A 361 3.05 -18.24 -10.43
N LYS A 362 1.75 -18.06 -10.71
CA LYS A 362 0.68 -18.11 -9.71
C LYS A 362 0.73 -19.39 -8.89
N THR A 363 0.82 -20.53 -9.57
CA THR A 363 0.90 -21.85 -8.95
C THR A 363 2.17 -21.98 -8.10
N ALA A 364 3.31 -21.48 -8.58
CA ALA A 364 4.56 -21.53 -7.84
C ALA A 364 4.50 -20.66 -6.56
N PHE A 365 3.98 -19.43 -6.62
CA PHE A 365 3.79 -18.61 -5.42
C PHE A 365 2.90 -19.32 -4.39
N MET A 366 1.74 -19.81 -4.83
CA MET A 366 0.80 -20.50 -3.94
C MET A 366 1.41 -21.75 -3.32
N ARG A 367 2.04 -22.62 -4.13
CA ARG A 367 2.68 -23.84 -3.64
C ARG A 367 3.70 -23.53 -2.55
N ARG A 368 4.62 -22.61 -2.82
CA ARG A 368 5.70 -22.23 -1.90
C ARG A 368 5.16 -21.72 -0.57
N PHE A 369 4.14 -20.86 -0.61
CA PHE A 369 3.47 -20.38 0.60
C PHE A 369 2.80 -21.52 1.38
N THR A 370 2.03 -22.38 0.71
CA THR A 370 1.28 -23.46 1.38
C THR A 370 2.17 -24.58 1.93
N GLU A 371 3.28 -24.89 1.27
CA GLU A 371 4.28 -25.85 1.76
C GLU A 371 4.90 -25.34 3.06
N ASP A 372 5.27 -24.06 3.11
CA ASP A 372 5.89 -23.45 4.28
C ASP A 372 4.95 -23.25 5.46
N LEU A 373 3.68 -22.99 5.16
CA LEU A 373 2.64 -22.92 6.17
C LEU A 373 2.39 -24.28 6.85
N SER A 374 2.54 -25.38 6.09
CA SER A 374 2.31 -26.74 6.58
C SER A 374 3.55 -27.36 7.24
N ALA A 375 4.71 -26.72 7.10
CA ALA A 375 5.95 -27.16 7.71
C ALA A 375 5.91 -26.92 9.24
N PRO A 376 6.38 -27.89 10.05
CA PRO A 376 6.32 -27.82 11.52
C PRO A 376 7.26 -26.78 12.13
#